data_AF-A0A1F9BAS1-F1
#
_entry.id   AF-A0A1F9BAS1-F1
#
_cell.length_a   1.000
_cell.length_b   1.000
_cell.length_c   1.000
_cell.angle_alpha   90.00
_cell.angle_beta   90.00
_cell.angle_gamma   90.00
#
_symmetry.space_group_name_H-M   'P 1'
#
loop_
_entity.id
_entity.type
_entity.pdbx_description
1 polymer ?
#
loop_
_entity_poly.entity_id
_entity_poly.type
_entity_poly.pdbx_seq_one_letter_code
_entity_poly.pdbx_strand_id
1 'polypeptide(L)'
;MYGKPQEIIAVARNITARKKIELALEESEKRYRMIVENMNESIAVIDLNLQYVYQSPSEIHITVYTPEEIMKIPSEEQVTPETYVRGIQMLA
;
A
#
# COMPACT_ATOMS: atom_id res chain seq x y z
N MET A 1 49.64 21.69 -20.91
CA MET A 1 48.51 22.59 -21.25
C MET A 1 47.29 21.71 -21.50
N TYR A 2 46.25 21.81 -20.67
CA TYR A 2 45.01 21.05 -20.88
C TYR A 2 44.22 21.66 -22.04
N GLY A 3 43.78 20.82 -22.98
CA GLY A 3 43.06 21.24 -24.19
C GLY A 3 41.70 21.85 -23.88
N LYS A 4 41.35 22.94 -24.57
CA LYS A 4 40.04 23.58 -24.43
C LYS A 4 38.99 22.75 -25.18
N PRO A 5 37.80 22.51 -24.61
CA PRO A 5 36.72 21.84 -25.33
C PRO A 5 36.36 22.65 -26.59
N GLN A 6 36.27 21.95 -27.72
CA GLN A 6 36.02 22.57 -29.04
C GLN A 6 34.52 22.71 -29.34
N GLU A 7 33.68 21.79 -28.87
CA GLU A 7 32.22 21.81 -29.08
C GLU A 7 31.46 21.20 -27.89
N ILE A 8 30.23 21.65 -27.68
CA ILE A 8 29.28 21.08 -26.73
C ILE A 8 28.00 20.77 -27.48
N ILE A 9 27.56 19.52 -27.42
CA ILE A 9 26.26 19.07 -27.93
C ILE A 9 25.39 18.72 -26.73
N ALA A 10 24.21 19.35 -26.65
CA ALA A 10 23.21 19.05 -25.63
C ALA A 10 21.92 18.58 -26.29
N VAL A 11 21.41 17.44 -25.84
CA VAL A 11 20.09 16.92 -26.21
C VAL A 11 19.21 16.95 -24.98
N ALA A 12 18.14 17.73 -25.01
CA ALA A 12 17.19 17.82 -23.92
C ALA A 12 15.83 17.26 -24.34
N ARG A 13 15.21 16.47 -23.46
CA ARG A 13 13.82 16.02 -23.60
C ARG A 13 12.98 16.68 -22.53
N ASN A 14 11.91 17.34 -22.92
CA ASN A 14 10.93 17.83 -21.96
C ASN A 14 10.21 16.62 -21.32
N ILE A 15 10.36 16.48 -20.00
CA ILE A 15 9.70 15.44 -19.19
C ILE A 15 8.75 16.03 -18.14
N THR A 16 8.40 17.32 -18.25
CA THR A 16 7.60 18.03 -17.26
C THR A 16 6.25 17.35 -17.03
N ALA A 17 5.57 16.92 -18.10
CA ALA A 17 4.28 16.25 -17.99
C ALA A 17 4.38 14.93 -17.20
N ARG A 18 5.36 14.07 -17.53
CA ARG A 18 5.60 12.81 -16.82
C ARG A 18 5.91 13.07 -15.35
N LYS A 19 6.76 14.04 -15.05
CA LYS A 19 7.14 14.38 -13.67
C LYS A 19 5.97 14.90 -12.83
N LYS A 20 5.07 15.69 -13.42
CA LYS A 20 3.85 16.14 -12.73
C LYS A 20 2.93 14.98 -12.37
N ILE A 21 2.77 14.01 -13.27
CA ILE A 21 1.94 12.81 -13.02
C ILE A 21 2.57 11.95 -11.92
N GLU A 22 3.88 11.68 -11.99
CA GLU A 22 4.61 10.92 -10.96
C GLU A 22 4.46 11.56 -9.57
N LEU A 23 4.65 12.88 -9.47
CA LEU A 23 4.53 13.60 -8.20
C LEU A 23 3.10 13.62 -7.66
N ALA A 24 2.10 13.83 -8.53
CA ALA A 24 0.71 13.80 -8.11
C ALA A 24 0.29 12.41 -7.60
N LEU A 25 0.78 11.34 -8.24
CA LEU A 25 0.57 9.97 -7.77
C LEU A 25 1.21 9.75 -6.40
N GLU A 26 2.48 10.13 -6.24
CA GLU A 26 3.21 9.99 -4.97
C GLU A 26 2.55 10.79 -3.83
N GLU A 27 2.07 12.00 -4.10
CA GLU A 27 1.36 12.82 -3.13
C GLU A 27 0.02 12.18 -2.73
N SER A 28 -0.71 11.66 -3.71
CA SER A 28 -1.96 10.95 -3.46
C SER A 28 -1.74 9.70 -2.62
N GLU A 29 -0.73 8.89 -2.94
CA GLU A 29 -0.38 7.68 -2.19
C GLU A 29 0.03 8.00 -0.75
N LYS A 30 0.85 9.03 -0.54
CA LYS A 30 1.23 9.50 0.81
C LYS A 30 0.01 9.96 1.59
N ARG A 31 -0.88 10.72 0.96
CA ARG A 31 -2.12 11.18 1.61
C ARG A 31 -3.01 10.01 2.01
N TYR A 32 -3.24 9.04 1.14
CA TYR A 32 -4.03 7.86 1.47
C TYR A 32 -3.38 7.05 2.59
N ARG A 33 -2.07 6.81 2.51
CA ARG A 33 -1.32 6.11 3.55
C ARG A 33 -1.45 6.79 4.91
N MET A 34 -1.27 8.12 4.97
CA MET A 34 -1.45 8.88 6.21
C MET A 34 -2.86 8.74 6.78
N ILE A 35 -3.90 8.76 5.94
CA ILE A 35 -5.29 8.60 6.40
C ILE A 35 -5.48 7.21 7.01
N VAL A 36 -5.03 6.15 6.35
CA VAL A 36 -5.23 4.77 6.81
C VAL A 36 -4.36 4.43 8.02
N GLU A 37 -3.15 4.96 8.10
CA GLU A 37 -2.25 4.73 9.24
C GLU A 37 -2.68 5.47 10.52
N ASN A 38 -3.45 6.56 10.40
CA ASN A 38 -3.87 7.39 11.53
C ASN A 38 -5.36 7.29 11.87
N MET A 39 -6.14 6.50 11.14
CA MET A 39 -7.53 6.25 11.51
C MET A 39 -7.61 5.24 12.66
N ASN A 40 -8.55 5.43 13.57
CA ASN A 40 -8.77 4.50 14.68
C ASN A 40 -9.63 3.28 14.28
N GLU A 41 -10.17 3.28 13.05
CA GLU A 41 -10.97 2.18 12.53
C GLU A 41 -10.05 1.11 11.93
N SER A 42 -10.40 -0.15 12.17
CA SER A 42 -9.72 -1.29 11.56
C SER A 42 -10.05 -1.34 10.06
N ILE A 43 -9.00 -1.34 9.25
CA ILE A 43 -9.10 -1.61 7.81
C ILE A 43 -8.18 -2.77 7.47
N ALA A 44 -8.76 -3.77 6.81
CA ALA A 44 -8.04 -4.86 6.20
C ALA A 44 -8.32 -4.91 4.70
N VAL A 45 -7.30 -5.25 3.92
CA VAL A 45 -7.44 -5.61 2.51
C VAL A 45 -7.16 -7.09 2.39
N ILE A 46 -8.05 -7.79 1.69
CA ILE A 46 -8.02 -9.24 1.54
C ILE A 46 -8.03 -9.54 0.04
N ASP A 47 -7.22 -10.49 -0.41
CA ASP A 47 -7.24 -10.98 -1.78
C ASP A 47 -8.39 -11.97 -2.04
N LEU A 48 -8.50 -12.46 -3.28
CA LEU A 48 -9.55 -13.42 -3.66
C LEU A 48 -9.37 -14.82 -3.04
N ASN A 49 -8.21 -15.13 -2.48
CA ASN A 49 -7.94 -16.37 -1.74
C ASN A 49 -8.13 -16.19 -0.23
N LEU A 50 -8.80 -15.11 0.18
CA LEU A 50 -9.03 -14.73 1.56
C LEU A 50 -7.72 -14.53 2.36
N GLN A 51 -6.63 -14.16 1.70
CA GLN A 51 -5.39 -13.81 2.35
C GLN A 51 -5.32 -12.30 2.61
N TYR A 52 -5.02 -11.92 3.84
CA TYR A 52 -4.81 -10.52 4.20
C TYR A 52 -3.55 -10.01 3.51
N VAL A 53 -3.68 -8.94 2.72
CA VAL A 53 -2.55 -8.26 2.06
C VAL A 53 -2.16 -6.97 2.78
N TYR A 54 -3.07 -6.43 3.59
CA TYR A 54 -2.84 -5.26 4.42
C TYR A 54 -3.76 -5.30 5.63
N GLN A 55 -3.24 -4.88 6.78
CA GLN A 55 -4.02 -4.59 7.98
C GLN A 55 -3.53 -3.26 8.57
N SER A 56 -4.48 -2.41 8.95
CA SER A 56 -4.18 -1.09 9.53
C SER A 56 -3.46 -1.22 10.88
N PRO A 57 -2.64 -0.24 11.29
CA PRO A 57 -2.01 -0.24 12.61
C PRO A 57 -3.02 -0.35 13.77
N SER A 58 -4.22 0.18 13.57
CA SER A 58 -5.31 0.19 14.56
C SER A 58 -5.91 -1.19 14.84
N GLU A 59 -5.55 -2.22 14.06
CA GLU A 59 -5.99 -3.60 14.27
C GLU A 59 -5.65 -4.11 15.67
N ILE A 60 -4.51 -3.67 16.22
CA ILE A 60 -4.04 -4.03 17.56
C ILE A 60 -5.05 -3.70 18.66
N HIS A 61 -5.90 -2.69 18.45
CA HIS A 61 -6.91 -2.29 19.43
C HIS A 61 -8.10 -3.25 19.48
N ILE A 62 -8.31 -4.05 18.43
CA ILE A 62 -9.42 -5.00 18.32
C ILE A 62 -8.90 -6.41 18.59
N THR A 63 -7.80 -6.78 17.96
CA THR A 63 -7.31 -8.16 17.91
C THR A 63 -6.25 -8.46 18.95
N VAL A 64 -5.72 -7.43 19.63
CA VAL A 64 -4.57 -7.49 20.56
C VAL A 64 -3.25 -7.99 19.96
N TYR A 65 -3.18 -8.10 18.63
CA TYR A 65 -1.97 -8.47 17.88
C TYR A 65 -1.48 -7.29 17.04
N THR A 66 -0.16 -7.13 16.89
CA THR A 66 0.35 -6.17 15.89
C THR A 66 0.01 -6.65 14.47
N PRO A 67 -0.04 -5.76 13.46
CA PRO A 67 -0.22 -6.16 12.07
C PRO A 67 0.74 -7.28 11.64
N GLU A 68 2.00 -7.26 12.08
CA GLU A 68 2.98 -8.29 11.74
C GLU A 68 2.73 -9.64 12.43
N GLU A 69 2.10 -9.64 13.60
CA GLU A 69 1.74 -10.85 14.34
C GLU A 69 0.49 -11.49 13.76
N ILE A 70 -0.57 -10.71 13.54
CA ILE A 70 -1.83 -11.22 13.02
C ILE A 70 -1.68 -11.76 11.59
N MET A 71 -0.80 -11.17 10.78
CA MET A 71 -0.50 -11.65 9.43
C MET A 71 0.17 -13.03 9.40
N LYS A 72 0.62 -13.57 10.55
CA LYS A 72 1.15 -14.95 10.66
C LYS A 72 0.08 -15.96 11.06
N ILE A 73 -1.08 -15.49 11.51
CA ILE A 73 -2.22 -16.34 11.88
C ILE A 73 -2.93 -16.74 10.58
N PRO A 74 -3.29 -18.03 10.39
CA PRO A 74 -4.10 -18.44 9.24
C PRO A 74 -5.36 -17.58 9.11
N SER A 75 -5.71 -17.15 7.90
CA SER A 75 -6.82 -16.20 7.71
C SER A 75 -8.18 -16.72 8.20
N GLU A 76 -8.38 -18.03 8.18
CA GLU A 76 -9.56 -18.71 8.75
C GLU A 76 -9.64 -18.65 10.28
N GLU A 77 -8.51 -18.45 10.96
CA GLU A 77 -8.41 -18.32 12.42
C GLU A 77 -8.47 -16.86 12.90
N GLN A 78 -8.40 -15.89 11.98
CA GLN A 78 -8.46 -14.45 12.32
C GLN A 78 -9.89 -13.96 12.57
N VAL A 79 -10.90 -14.70 12.12
CA VAL A 79 -12.32 -14.36 12.24
C VAL A 79 -13.12 -15.57 12.70
N THR A 80 -14.39 -15.37 13.07
CA THR A 80 -15.25 -16.51 13.41
C THR A 80 -15.51 -17.38 12.17
N PRO A 81 -15.75 -18.70 12.33
CA PRO A 81 -16.04 -19.59 11.21
C PRO A 81 -17.22 -19.11 10.35
N GLU A 82 -18.25 -18.53 10.96
CA GLU A 82 -19.41 -17.98 10.24
C GLU A 82 -19.02 -16.79 9.36
N THR A 83 -18.14 -15.92 9.86
CA THR A 83 -17.62 -14.76 9.12
C THR A 83 -16.77 -15.23 7.94
N TYR A 84 -15.92 -16.23 8.16
CA TYR A 84 -15.08 -16.79 7.10
C TYR A 84 -15.90 -17.42 5.97
N VAL A 85 -16.90 -18.25 6.32
CA VAL A 85 -17.82 -18.88 5.35
C VAL A 85 -18.60 -17.81 4.56
N ARG A 86 -19.07 -16.76 5.24
CA ARG A 86 -19.74 -15.64 4.57
C ARG A 86 -18.81 -14.93 3.58
N GLY A 87 -17.52 -14.77 3.92
CA GLY A 87 -16.51 -14.23 3.02
C GLY A 87 -16.34 -15.05 1.74
N ILE A 88 -16.24 -16.38 1.87
CA ILE A 88 -16.18 -17.30 0.72
C ILE A 88 -17.40 -17.14 -0.19
N GLN A 89 -18.60 -17.08 0.39
CA GLN A 89 -19.85 -16.95 -0.36
C GLN A 89 -19.99 -15.62 -1.10
N MET A 90 -19.37 -14.54 -0.61
CA MET A 90 -19.39 -13.25 -1.30
C MET A 90 -18.48 -13.21 -2.53
N LEU A 91 -17.51 -14.12 -2.61
CA LEU A 91 -16.54 -14.21 -3.71
C LEU A 91 -16.92 -15.27 -4.76
N ALA A 92 -17.96 -16.07 -4.51
CA ALA A 92 -18.50 -17.09 -5.41
C ALA A 92 -19.62 -16.54 -6.30
#